data_AF-A0A6I4TTP3-F1
#
_entry.id   AF-A0A6I4TTP3-F1
#
_cell.length_a   1.000
_cell.length_b   1.000
_cell.length_c   1.000
_cell.angle_alpha   90.00
_cell.angle_beta   90.00
_cell.angle_gamma   90.00
#
_symmetry.space_group_name_H-M   'P 1'
#
loop_
_entity.id
_entity.type
_entity.pdbx_description
1 polymer ?
#
loop_
_entity_poly.entity_id
_entity_poly.type
_entity_poly.pdbx_seq_one_letter_code
_entity_poly.pdbx_strand_id
1 'polypeptide(L)'
;MAILTALAGTSLATIIPASAPIAQQADATTRFTRDPALLRQKQAQIVAAMRSTAPEAAADVERLFAQDIIAMIAPSLRELGLDHQDMADMTTAYWVAAWEASQGIVGRKTDRAIMTGARNQIAGIVRSNPALAQMSDAEKQDVADTMMLQAILIEARMGAASKAGGTMPRQMSDTIHAEANQLLNTDLRQVTLSPAGFTPNGGARANTPAASTPTAGNPAAGTAAPPPRPAAAPAAGAHAANWNQVDGVFFRAFTTFGVGGIVITDYEPVILFKDGSYYEIEGDALEDVDLAASRRAKPRNWGRWSKTGRTYNFTNSQGRASDAELQNGNFFQSFPGEASGGKLAAKYTRVSGGGNSAMGGEMTISSQSDLTFAADGRYTRASSFGAIGSGSMSGVGTSVASRNRPAGVGRYTIDRHTITLTEPDGTTKRQFFAFGSRGDPAQPAQNMLFIGNRVYIILD
;
A
#
# COMPACT_ATOMS: atom_id res chain seq x y z
N MET A 1 20.96 -7.47 10.07
CA MET A 1 19.79 -6.62 10.39
C MET A 1 19.79 -5.97 11.79
N ALA A 2 20.85 -6.02 12.62
CA ALA A 2 20.91 -5.21 13.86
C ALA A 2 20.81 -3.68 13.61
N ILE A 3 20.96 -3.30 12.35
CA ILE A 3 21.25 -1.96 11.86
C ILE A 3 20.00 -1.27 11.28
N LEU A 4 19.18 -1.96 10.46
CA LEU A 4 17.85 -1.44 10.07
C LEU A 4 16.88 -1.43 11.27
N THR A 5 17.02 -2.38 12.20
CA THR A 5 16.29 -2.35 13.47
C THR A 5 16.69 -1.16 14.35
N ALA A 6 17.90 -0.63 14.19
CA ALA A 6 18.34 0.54 14.95
C ALA A 6 17.89 1.89 14.34
N LEU A 7 17.61 1.93 13.03
CA LEU A 7 16.85 3.04 12.41
C LEU A 7 15.36 2.99 12.81
N ALA A 8 14.79 1.79 12.94
CA ALA A 8 13.39 1.58 13.35
C ALA A 8 13.15 1.75 14.87
N GLY A 9 14.21 1.68 15.69
CA GLY A 9 14.13 1.75 17.16
C GLY A 9 14.15 3.15 17.75
N THR A 10 14.40 4.19 16.96
CA THR A 10 14.48 5.57 17.46
C THR A 10 13.22 6.33 17.07
N SER A 11 12.25 6.43 17.99
CA SER A 11 11.09 7.29 17.78
C SER A 11 11.55 8.74 17.55
N LEU A 12 11.01 9.39 16.51
CA LEU A 12 11.18 10.83 16.22
C LEU A 12 10.72 11.77 17.36
N ALA A 13 10.16 11.22 18.44
CA ALA A 13 9.73 11.96 19.62
C ALA A 13 10.87 12.37 20.58
N THR A 14 12.11 11.93 20.36
CA THR A 14 13.22 12.27 21.26
C THR A 14 14.52 12.46 20.50
N ILE A 15 14.73 13.64 19.90
CA ILE A 15 16.03 14.33 19.75
C ILE A 15 15.71 15.78 19.37
N ILE A 16 15.78 16.68 20.36
CA ILE A 16 16.09 18.10 20.13
C ILE A 16 17.47 18.29 20.74
N PRO A 17 18.47 18.73 19.96
CA PRO A 17 19.08 20.00 20.32
C PRO A 17 19.34 20.92 19.12
N ALA A 18 19.56 22.17 19.48
CA ALA A 18 19.65 23.35 18.66
C ALA A 18 20.90 23.43 17.76
N SER A 19 20.78 24.31 16.76
CA SER A 19 21.75 24.66 15.72
C SER A 19 23.15 25.05 16.19
N ALA A 20 24.19 24.46 15.58
CA ALA A 20 25.55 25.00 15.43
C ALA A 20 26.27 24.29 14.24
N PRO A 21 27.33 24.86 13.63
CA PRO A 21 27.76 24.49 12.27
C PRO A 21 28.59 23.20 12.26
N ILE A 22 27.98 22.10 11.81
CA ILE A 22 28.58 20.74 11.75
C ILE A 22 28.72 20.22 10.30
N ALA A 23 28.36 21.02 9.30
CA ALA A 23 28.14 20.55 7.92
C ALA A 23 29.36 19.93 7.21
N GLN A 24 30.61 20.24 7.60
CA GLN A 24 31.81 19.79 6.86
C GLN A 24 32.45 18.49 7.37
N GLN A 25 32.27 18.13 8.65
CA GLN A 25 32.71 16.83 9.19
C GLN A 25 31.63 15.75 9.08
N ALA A 26 30.38 16.14 8.81
CA ALA A 26 29.23 15.25 8.68
C ALA A 26 29.31 14.29 7.48
N ASP A 27 30.00 14.70 6.41
CA ASP A 27 30.09 13.98 5.14
C ASP A 27 31.04 12.77 5.18
N ALA A 28 32.00 12.69 6.11
CA ALA A 28 33.04 11.67 6.06
C ALA A 28 32.59 10.29 6.62
N THR A 29 31.63 10.26 7.53
CA THR A 29 31.24 9.03 8.25
C THR A 29 30.30 8.12 7.47
N THR A 30 29.51 8.68 6.55
CA THR A 30 28.46 7.99 5.77
C THR A 30 28.88 7.66 4.34
N ARG A 31 29.99 8.25 3.88
CA ARG A 31 30.61 7.95 2.58
C ARG A 31 31.24 6.56 2.56
N PHE A 32 31.30 6.01 1.35
CA PHE A 32 31.93 4.74 1.03
C PHE A 32 32.55 4.77 -0.37
N THR A 33 33.53 3.89 -0.60
CA THR A 33 34.07 3.65 -1.94
C THR A 33 33.24 2.57 -2.63
N ARG A 34 32.66 2.90 -3.78
CA ARG A 34 31.79 1.98 -4.52
C ARG A 34 32.59 0.90 -5.25
N ASP A 35 32.23 -0.36 -5.03
CA ASP A 35 32.61 -1.53 -5.81
C ASP A 35 31.51 -1.88 -6.85
N PRO A 36 31.78 -1.70 -8.17
CA PRO A 36 30.84 -2.03 -9.23
C PRO A 36 30.47 -3.53 -9.31
N ALA A 37 31.27 -4.43 -8.74
CA ALA A 37 30.95 -5.87 -8.71
C ALA A 37 29.75 -6.15 -7.80
N LEU A 38 29.66 -5.50 -6.64
CA LEU A 38 28.55 -5.67 -5.69
C LEU A 38 27.21 -5.24 -6.30
N LEU A 39 27.17 -4.09 -6.99
CA LEU A 39 25.96 -3.64 -7.66
C LEU A 39 25.55 -4.59 -8.79
N ARG A 40 26.49 -5.05 -9.62
CA ARG A 40 26.22 -6.02 -10.70
C ARG A 40 25.71 -7.35 -10.17
N GLN A 41 26.27 -7.82 -9.05
CA GLN A 41 25.79 -9.03 -8.38
C GLN A 41 24.34 -8.85 -7.92
N LYS A 42 24.01 -7.72 -7.28
CA LYS A 42 22.65 -7.42 -6.82
C LYS A 42 21.67 -7.30 -8.00
N GLN A 43 22.07 -6.64 -9.09
CA GLN A 43 21.31 -6.56 -10.34
C GLN A 43 21.03 -7.95 -10.94
N ALA A 44 22.03 -8.82 -11.00
CA ALA A 44 21.88 -10.18 -11.49
C ALA A 44 20.94 -11.02 -10.61
N GLN A 45 21.01 -10.85 -9.28
CA GLN A 45 20.09 -11.50 -8.34
C GLN A 45 18.64 -11.04 -8.54
N ILE A 46 18.41 -9.74 -8.77
CA ILE A 46 17.09 -9.18 -9.11
C ILE A 46 16.54 -9.83 -10.38
N VAL A 47 17.31 -9.85 -11.47
CA VAL A 47 16.89 -10.42 -12.76
C VAL A 47 16.60 -11.92 -12.62
N ALA A 48 17.48 -12.67 -11.94
CA ALA A 48 17.31 -14.10 -11.74
C ALA A 48 16.04 -14.44 -10.96
N ALA A 49 15.75 -13.68 -9.90
CA ALA A 49 14.55 -13.89 -9.10
C ALA A 49 13.27 -13.55 -9.91
N MET A 50 13.29 -12.47 -10.69
CA MET A 50 12.15 -12.08 -11.54
C MET A 50 11.86 -13.07 -12.68
N ARG A 51 12.88 -13.73 -13.26
CA ARG A 51 12.68 -14.70 -14.36
C ARG A 51 11.75 -15.85 -13.99
N SER A 52 11.68 -16.22 -12.71
CA SER A 52 10.85 -17.33 -12.23
C SER A 52 9.35 -17.02 -12.21
N THR A 53 8.97 -15.75 -12.08
CA THR A 53 7.57 -15.33 -11.94
C THR A 53 7.10 -14.39 -13.06
N ALA A 54 8.00 -13.65 -13.69
CA ALA A 54 7.69 -12.64 -14.70
C ALA A 54 8.84 -12.53 -15.73
N PRO A 55 8.98 -13.49 -16.66
CA PRO A 55 10.12 -13.58 -17.57
C PRO A 55 10.25 -12.38 -18.53
N GLU A 56 9.13 -11.82 -19.00
CA GLU A 56 9.15 -10.63 -19.86
C GLU A 56 9.62 -9.38 -19.10
N ALA A 57 9.08 -9.14 -17.89
CA ALA A 57 9.52 -8.05 -17.04
C ALA A 57 10.98 -8.20 -16.61
N ALA A 58 11.46 -9.43 -16.40
CA ALA A 58 12.86 -9.70 -16.10
C ALA A 58 13.79 -9.31 -17.26
N ALA A 59 13.37 -9.56 -18.51
CA ALA A 59 14.13 -9.13 -19.70
C ALA A 59 14.18 -7.60 -19.83
N ASP A 60 13.09 -6.90 -19.49
CA ASP A 60 13.07 -5.43 -19.49
C ASP A 60 14.00 -4.84 -18.42
N VAL A 61 13.96 -5.39 -17.20
CA VAL A 61 14.85 -4.99 -16.11
C VAL A 61 16.31 -5.32 -16.42
N GLU A 62 16.59 -6.46 -17.04
CA GLU A 62 17.93 -6.82 -17.49
C GLU A 62 18.49 -5.83 -18.52
N ARG A 63 17.68 -5.40 -19.49
CA ARG A 63 18.08 -4.35 -20.46
C ARG A 63 18.32 -3.00 -19.79
N LEU A 64 17.56 -2.67 -18.74
CA LEU A 64 17.79 -1.46 -17.96
C LEU A 64 19.10 -1.56 -17.17
N PHE A 65 19.39 -2.72 -16.58
CA PHE A 65 20.61 -2.95 -15.78
C PHE A 65 21.87 -3.10 -16.62
N ALA A 66 21.73 -3.40 -17.92
CA ALA A 66 22.82 -3.32 -18.87
C ALA A 66 23.32 -1.86 -19.08
N GLN A 67 22.54 -0.86 -18.66
CA GLN A 67 22.93 0.55 -18.69
C GLN A 67 23.56 0.97 -17.35
N ASP A 68 24.37 2.03 -17.37
CA ASP A 68 24.93 2.60 -16.15
C ASP A 68 23.87 3.43 -15.42
N ILE A 69 23.09 2.76 -14.56
CA ILE A 69 22.01 3.37 -13.78
C ILE A 69 22.54 4.49 -12.88
N ILE A 70 23.75 4.33 -12.34
CA ILE A 70 24.38 5.34 -11.50
C ILE A 70 24.64 6.60 -12.31
N ALA A 71 25.23 6.47 -13.49
CA ALA A 71 25.46 7.60 -14.39
C ALA A 71 24.15 8.29 -14.81
N MET A 72 23.07 7.54 -14.99
CA MET A 72 21.76 8.08 -15.34
C MET A 72 21.14 8.94 -14.22
N ILE A 73 21.23 8.50 -12.96
CA ILE A 73 20.57 9.18 -11.83
C ILE A 73 21.46 10.24 -11.16
N ALA A 74 22.78 10.14 -11.31
CA ALA A 74 23.74 11.03 -10.64
C ALA A 74 23.51 12.53 -10.91
N PRO A 75 23.09 12.99 -12.11
CA PRO A 75 22.73 14.39 -12.33
C PRO A 75 21.56 14.84 -11.45
N SER A 76 20.48 14.07 -11.40
CA SER A 76 19.28 14.38 -10.61
C SER A 76 19.57 14.39 -9.11
N LEU A 77 20.38 13.43 -8.62
CA LEU A 77 20.83 13.42 -7.23
C LEU A 77 21.66 14.67 -6.90
N ARG A 78 22.57 15.08 -7.78
CA ARG A 78 23.39 16.29 -7.60
C ARG A 78 22.56 17.58 -7.58
N GLU A 79 21.51 17.68 -8.39
CA GLU A 79 20.57 18.81 -8.34
C GLU A 79 19.93 18.94 -6.95
N LEU A 80 19.57 17.81 -6.35
CA LEU A 80 18.98 17.69 -5.02
C LEU A 80 20.02 17.80 -3.89
N GLY A 81 21.32 17.87 -4.21
CA GLY A 81 22.40 17.93 -3.23
C GLY A 81 22.72 16.58 -2.57
N LEU A 82 22.38 15.47 -3.23
CA LEU A 82 22.65 14.11 -2.78
C LEU A 82 23.82 13.49 -3.54
N ASP A 83 24.59 12.66 -2.84
CA ASP A 83 25.72 11.89 -3.35
C ASP A 83 25.40 10.38 -3.33
N HIS A 84 25.51 9.73 -4.50
CA HIS A 84 25.27 8.30 -4.65
C HIS A 84 26.37 7.41 -4.02
N GLN A 85 27.43 8.03 -3.51
CA GLN A 85 28.50 7.40 -2.71
C GLN A 85 28.35 7.68 -1.22
N ASP A 86 27.20 8.20 -0.79
CA ASP A 86 26.87 8.42 0.60
C ASP A 86 25.62 7.62 0.99
N MET A 87 25.75 6.77 2.00
CA MET A 87 24.67 5.92 2.48
C MET A 87 23.50 6.74 3.05
N ALA A 88 23.78 7.83 3.77
CA ALA A 88 22.74 8.68 4.33
C ALA A 88 21.99 9.42 3.22
N ASP A 89 22.67 9.80 2.14
CA ASP A 89 22.03 10.45 0.99
C ASP A 89 21.10 9.50 0.23
N MET A 90 21.52 8.25 -0.01
CA MET A 90 20.62 7.26 -0.65
C MET A 90 19.48 6.85 0.26
N THR A 91 19.70 6.78 1.57
CA THR A 91 18.63 6.57 2.54
C THR A 91 17.64 7.74 2.54
N THR A 92 18.15 8.96 2.43
CA THR A 92 17.33 10.18 2.33
C THR A 92 16.45 10.15 1.09
N ALA A 93 17.02 9.77 -0.07
CA ALA A 93 16.28 9.62 -1.32
C ALA A 93 15.10 8.63 -1.16
N TYR A 94 15.35 7.47 -0.53
CA TYR A 94 14.30 6.49 -0.24
C TYR A 94 13.21 7.04 0.70
N TRP A 95 13.59 7.66 1.82
CA TRP A 95 12.63 8.18 2.80
C TRP A 95 11.74 9.26 2.19
N VAL A 96 12.32 10.16 1.39
CA VAL A 96 11.56 11.22 0.71
C VAL A 96 10.64 10.61 -0.35
N ALA A 97 11.12 9.68 -1.19
CA ALA A 97 10.29 9.02 -2.19
C ALA A 97 9.13 8.24 -1.54
N ALA A 98 9.39 7.53 -0.44
CA ALA A 98 8.37 6.82 0.32
C ALA A 98 7.34 7.77 0.96
N TRP A 99 7.79 8.91 1.52
CA TRP A 99 6.90 9.93 2.05
C TRP A 99 6.03 10.53 0.95
N GLU A 100 6.60 10.97 -0.16
CA GLU A 100 5.85 11.52 -1.29
C GLU A 100 4.82 10.52 -1.82
N ALA A 101 5.22 9.27 -2.03
CA ALA A 101 4.32 8.20 -2.44
C ALA A 101 3.19 7.94 -1.42
N SER A 102 3.49 7.96 -0.11
CA SER A 102 2.50 7.78 0.95
C SER A 102 1.47 8.91 1.02
N GLN A 103 1.84 10.11 0.54
CA GLN A 103 1.00 11.28 0.38
C GLN A 103 0.30 11.35 -1.00
N GLY A 104 0.58 10.39 -1.89
CA GLY A 104 0.07 10.36 -3.26
C GLY A 104 0.69 11.44 -4.18
N ILE A 105 1.84 12.01 -3.78
CA ILE A 105 2.58 13.00 -4.55
C ILE A 105 3.37 12.29 -5.65
N VAL A 106 3.20 12.72 -6.90
CA VAL A 106 3.90 12.14 -8.05
C VAL A 106 4.42 13.25 -8.96
N GLY A 107 5.70 13.19 -9.31
CA GLY A 107 6.35 14.12 -10.26
C GLY A 107 6.54 15.54 -9.72
N ARG A 108 6.31 15.78 -8.42
CA ARG A 108 6.69 17.03 -7.78
C ARG A 108 8.21 17.05 -7.62
N LYS A 109 8.86 18.14 -8.04
CA LYS A 109 10.26 18.35 -7.68
C LYS A 109 10.35 18.78 -6.21
N THR A 110 10.91 17.93 -5.36
CA THR A 110 11.24 18.29 -3.97
C THR A 110 12.26 19.41 -3.98
N ASP A 111 12.07 20.43 -3.14
CA ASP A 111 13.01 21.54 -3.01
C ASP A 111 14.32 21.06 -2.36
N ARG A 112 15.46 21.59 -2.82
CA ARG A 112 16.78 21.29 -2.26
C ARG A 112 16.89 21.61 -0.77
N ALA A 113 16.24 22.67 -0.29
CA ALA A 113 16.22 23.03 1.13
C ALA A 113 15.47 21.97 1.97
N ILE A 114 14.38 21.42 1.43
CA ILE A 114 13.63 20.33 2.06
C ILE A 114 14.48 19.04 2.07
N MET A 115 15.14 18.73 0.96
CA MET A 115 16.04 17.58 0.85
C MET A 115 17.20 17.68 1.85
N THR A 116 17.77 18.87 2.00
CA THR A 116 18.86 19.13 2.97
C THR A 116 18.41 18.90 4.41
N GLY A 117 17.17 19.30 4.76
CA GLY A 117 16.59 19.04 6.08
C GLY A 117 16.49 17.54 6.38
N ALA A 118 15.93 16.77 5.45
CA ALA A 118 15.83 15.31 5.57
C ALA A 118 17.21 14.66 5.68
N ARG A 119 18.16 15.06 4.82
CA ARG A 119 19.54 14.57 4.83
C ARG A 119 20.22 14.78 6.17
N ASN A 120 20.14 15.99 6.72
CA ASN A 120 20.76 16.31 8.01
C ASN A 120 20.20 15.46 9.15
N GLN A 121 18.89 15.20 9.13
CA GLN A 121 18.23 14.34 10.11
C GLN A 121 18.70 12.88 10.00
N ILE A 122 18.71 12.32 8.80
CA ILE A 122 19.15 10.94 8.57
C ILE A 122 20.64 10.76 8.91
N ALA A 123 21.51 11.68 8.49
CA ALA A 123 22.92 11.66 8.85
C ALA A 123 23.13 11.79 10.38
N GLY A 124 22.27 12.56 11.06
CA GLY A 124 22.23 12.63 12.51
C GLY A 124 21.94 11.29 13.19
N ILE A 125 20.99 10.52 12.65
CA ILE A 125 20.64 9.18 13.16
C ILE A 125 21.77 8.18 12.92
N VAL A 126 22.42 8.22 11.75
CA VAL A 126 23.58 7.37 11.47
C VAL A 126 24.72 7.66 12.46
N ARG A 127 24.96 8.94 12.77
CA ARG A 127 26.01 9.34 13.72
C ARG A 127 25.71 8.96 15.16
N SER A 128 24.45 9.07 15.60
CA SER A 128 24.08 8.76 16.99
C SER A 128 24.11 7.26 17.28
N ASN A 129 24.30 6.43 16.26
CA ASN A 129 24.32 4.99 16.36
C ASN A 129 25.73 4.41 16.04
N PRO A 130 26.45 3.93 17.06
CA PRO A 130 27.80 3.38 16.88
C PRO A 130 27.87 2.22 15.89
N ALA A 131 26.83 1.38 15.80
CA ALA A 131 26.80 0.24 14.87
C ALA A 131 26.66 0.68 13.40
N LEU A 132 25.95 1.79 13.14
CA LEU A 132 25.84 2.37 11.80
C LEU A 132 27.13 3.11 11.41
N ALA A 133 27.76 3.79 12.37
CA ALA A 133 28.99 4.53 12.14
C ALA A 133 30.21 3.62 11.86
N GLN A 134 30.21 2.38 12.36
CA GLN A 134 31.32 1.42 12.22
C GLN A 134 31.23 0.51 10.99
N MET A 135 30.26 0.72 10.11
CA MET A 135 30.12 -0.09 8.89
C MET A 135 31.33 0.04 7.96
N SER A 136 31.68 -1.08 7.34
CA SER A 136 32.59 -1.13 6.20
C SER A 136 31.99 -0.47 4.95
N ASP A 137 32.85 -0.14 3.99
CA ASP A 137 32.43 0.44 2.71
C ASP A 137 31.47 -0.48 1.95
N ALA A 138 31.69 -1.79 1.98
CA ALA A 138 30.82 -2.77 1.35
C ALA A 138 29.42 -2.79 1.99
N GLU A 139 29.33 -2.70 3.32
CA GLU A 139 28.05 -2.66 4.04
C GLU A 139 27.29 -1.35 3.78
N LYS A 140 28.00 -0.21 3.78
CA LYS A 140 27.42 1.10 3.44
C LYS A 140 26.92 1.12 2.01
N GLN A 141 27.70 0.57 1.08
CA GLN A 141 27.30 0.46 -0.31
C GLN A 141 26.05 -0.41 -0.46
N ASP A 142 25.99 -1.55 0.22
CA ASP A 142 24.85 -2.46 0.13
C ASP A 142 23.55 -1.77 0.55
N VAL A 143 23.59 -1.01 1.67
CA VAL A 143 22.48 -0.18 2.13
C VAL A 143 22.15 0.89 1.09
N ALA A 144 23.14 1.64 0.62
CA ALA A 144 22.95 2.71 -0.34
C ALA A 144 22.31 2.21 -1.66
N ASP A 145 22.82 1.11 -2.21
CA ASP A 145 22.31 0.48 -3.43
C ASP A 145 20.89 -0.02 -3.26
N THR A 146 20.59 -0.61 -2.11
CA THR A 146 19.24 -1.09 -1.79
C THR A 146 18.26 0.08 -1.70
N MET A 147 18.60 1.14 -0.97
CA MET A 147 17.73 2.32 -0.81
C MET A 147 17.53 3.05 -2.14
N MET A 148 18.59 3.20 -2.93
CA MET A 148 18.55 3.80 -4.26
C MET A 148 17.60 3.02 -5.20
N LEU A 149 17.76 1.70 -5.29
CA LEU A 149 16.89 0.86 -6.12
C LEU A 149 15.44 0.91 -5.65
N GLN A 150 15.20 0.94 -4.34
CA GLN A 150 13.86 1.09 -3.78
C GLN A 150 13.23 2.45 -4.09
N ALA A 151 14.00 3.55 -4.02
CA ALA A 151 13.54 4.89 -4.37
C ALA A 151 13.10 4.95 -5.84
N ILE A 152 13.96 4.47 -6.76
CA ILE A 152 13.65 4.37 -8.19
C ILE A 152 12.37 3.56 -8.43
N LEU A 153 12.22 2.43 -7.72
CA LEU A 153 11.06 1.58 -7.88
C LEU A 153 9.77 2.21 -7.32
N ILE A 154 9.84 2.92 -6.19
CA ILE A 154 8.71 3.68 -5.66
C ILE A 154 8.23 4.71 -6.69
N GLU A 155 9.15 5.49 -7.26
CA GLU A 155 8.84 6.48 -8.28
C GLU A 155 8.25 5.84 -9.54
N ALA A 156 8.82 4.74 -10.02
CA ALA A 156 8.32 4.01 -11.17
C ALA A 156 6.91 3.45 -10.93
N ARG A 157 6.67 2.82 -9.77
CA ARG A 157 5.36 2.26 -9.38
C ARG A 157 4.30 3.36 -9.26
N MET A 158 4.61 4.46 -8.58
CA MET A 158 3.69 5.60 -8.44
C MET A 158 3.44 6.32 -9.77
N GLY A 159 4.46 6.44 -10.62
CA GLY A 159 4.35 7.00 -11.97
C GLY A 159 3.46 6.14 -12.86
N ALA A 160 3.62 4.81 -12.83
CA ALA A 160 2.77 3.86 -13.55
C ALA A 160 1.32 3.91 -13.04
N ALA A 161 1.10 3.86 -11.72
CA ALA A 161 -0.22 3.97 -11.12
C ALA A 161 -0.91 5.31 -11.46
N SER A 162 -0.16 6.41 -11.48
CA SER A 162 -0.67 7.74 -11.88
C SER A 162 -1.08 7.82 -13.34
N LYS A 163 -0.35 7.13 -14.22
CA LYS A 163 -0.69 7.04 -15.64
C LYS A 163 -1.91 6.14 -15.88
N ALA A 164 -2.05 5.06 -15.11
CA ALA A 164 -3.21 4.17 -15.15
C ALA A 164 -4.50 4.91 -14.77
N GLY A 165 -4.44 5.81 -13.79
CA GLY A 165 -5.61 6.56 -13.33
C GLY A 165 -6.48 5.75 -12.38
N GLY A 166 -7.73 6.13 -12.18
CA GLY A 166 -8.62 5.37 -11.31
C GLY A 166 -8.22 5.39 -9.84
N THR A 167 -8.46 4.25 -9.20
CA THR A 167 -8.08 3.95 -7.80
C THR A 167 -6.60 3.63 -7.63
N MET A 168 -5.90 3.34 -8.73
CA MET A 168 -4.55 2.81 -8.75
C MET A 168 -3.53 3.68 -7.99
N PRO A 169 -3.52 5.02 -8.14
CA PRO A 169 -2.59 5.87 -7.39
C PRO A 169 -2.79 5.76 -5.88
N ARG A 170 -4.06 5.65 -5.44
CA ARG A 170 -4.40 5.57 -4.02
C ARG A 170 -4.07 4.20 -3.44
N GLN A 171 -4.37 3.13 -4.17
CA GLN A 171 -3.99 1.76 -3.77
C GLN A 171 -2.47 1.59 -3.70
N MET A 172 -1.74 2.15 -4.67
CA MET A 172 -0.28 2.12 -4.66
C MET A 172 0.27 2.96 -3.50
N SER A 173 -0.29 4.14 -3.25
CA SER A 173 0.04 4.98 -2.10
C SER A 173 -0.21 4.26 -0.76
N ASP A 174 -1.35 3.59 -0.60
CA ASP A 174 -1.69 2.80 0.59
C ASP A 174 -0.71 1.63 0.79
N THR A 175 -0.31 0.97 -0.31
CA THR A 175 0.66 -0.13 -0.28
C THR A 175 2.04 0.36 0.15
N ILE A 176 2.55 1.43 -0.48
CA ILE A 176 3.87 2.00 -0.16
C ILE A 176 3.87 2.60 1.25
N HIS A 177 2.76 3.23 1.68
CA HIS A 177 2.59 3.69 3.06
C HIS A 177 2.71 2.55 4.07
N ALA A 178 2.03 1.43 3.82
CA ALA A 178 2.10 0.25 4.68
C ALA A 178 3.52 -0.34 4.70
N GLU A 179 4.20 -0.41 3.55
CA GLU A 179 5.60 -0.86 3.46
C GLU A 179 6.54 0.05 4.26
N ALA A 180 6.45 1.36 4.04
CA ALA A 180 7.33 2.35 4.66
C ALA A 180 7.09 2.49 6.17
N ASN A 181 5.83 2.49 6.62
CA ASN A 181 5.52 2.52 8.05
C ASN A 181 6.11 1.32 8.79
N GLN A 182 6.20 0.16 8.15
CA GLN A 182 6.81 -1.04 8.74
C GLN A 182 8.34 -1.00 8.73
N LEU A 183 8.95 -0.48 7.65
CA LEU A 183 10.40 -0.39 7.55
C LEU A 183 10.97 0.71 8.46
N LEU A 184 10.28 1.85 8.54
CA LEU A 184 10.73 3.06 9.23
C LEU A 184 10.13 3.20 10.64
N ASN A 185 9.20 2.31 11.02
CA ASN A 185 8.43 2.38 12.26
C ASN A 185 7.80 3.77 12.50
N THR A 186 7.42 4.43 11.41
CA THR A 186 6.94 5.82 11.40
C THR A 186 5.80 5.94 10.41
N ASP A 187 4.65 6.43 10.88
CA ASP A 187 3.52 6.71 10.01
C ASP A 187 3.83 7.97 9.17
N LEU A 188 4.31 7.75 7.94
CA LEU A 188 4.66 8.83 7.02
C LEU A 188 3.46 9.72 6.64
N ARG A 189 2.22 9.29 6.88
CA ARG A 189 1.03 10.13 6.70
C ARG A 189 0.83 11.13 7.85
N GLN A 190 1.41 10.85 9.01
CA GLN A 190 1.39 11.72 10.18
C GLN A 190 2.65 12.61 10.27
N VAL A 191 3.43 12.69 9.19
CA VAL A 191 4.66 13.46 9.14
C VAL A 191 4.56 14.48 8.01
N THR A 192 5.02 15.70 8.28
CA THR A 192 5.28 16.72 7.28
C THR A 192 6.77 16.78 7.03
N LEU A 193 7.15 16.78 5.76
CA LEU A 193 8.51 17.03 5.33
C LEU A 193 8.70 18.55 5.07
N SER A 194 9.68 19.15 5.74
CA SER A 194 9.99 20.58 5.69
C SER A 194 11.52 20.82 5.60
N PRO A 195 12.00 22.07 5.46
CA PRO A 195 13.43 22.37 5.57
C PRO A 195 14.06 21.96 6.92
N ALA A 196 13.25 21.72 7.96
CA ALA A 196 13.71 21.16 9.23
C ALA A 196 13.79 19.61 9.23
N GLY A 197 13.47 18.96 8.11
CA GLY A 197 13.34 17.52 8.01
C GLY A 197 11.90 17.04 8.24
N PHE A 198 11.78 15.77 8.63
CA PHE A 198 10.54 15.08 8.96
C PHE A 198 10.07 15.47 10.35
N THR A 199 8.94 16.19 10.41
CA THR A 199 8.30 16.65 11.64
C THR A 199 6.89 16.07 11.78
N PRO A 200 6.47 15.59 12.97
CA PRO A 200 5.10 15.14 13.17
C PRO A 200 4.09 16.24 12.86
N ASN A 201 2.97 15.87 12.23
CA ASN A 201 1.83 16.75 12.07
C ASN A 201 1.30 17.07 13.48
N GLY A 202 1.34 18.36 13.87
CA GLY A 202 1.10 18.80 15.25
C GLY A 202 -0.11 18.15 15.92
N GLY A 203 0.17 17.18 16.77
CA GLY A 203 -0.79 16.39 17.54
C GLY A 203 -0.13 15.80 18.79
N ALA A 204 0.74 16.56 19.45
CA ALA A 204 1.24 16.20 20.77
C ALA A 204 0.09 16.33 21.80
N ARG A 205 -0.65 15.24 22.03
CA ARG A 205 -1.06 14.95 23.42
C ARG A 205 0.11 14.25 24.07
N ALA A 206 0.91 15.04 24.77
CA ALA A 206 1.87 14.55 25.73
C ALA A 206 1.15 13.61 26.70
N ASN A 207 1.45 12.31 26.62
CA ASN A 207 1.19 11.38 27.71
C ASN A 207 2.16 11.72 28.83
N THR A 208 1.78 12.68 29.68
CA THR A 208 2.40 12.83 30.99
C THR A 208 2.12 11.56 31.78
N PRO A 209 3.12 10.88 32.39
CA PRO A 209 2.86 9.77 33.29
C PRO A 209 2.20 10.33 34.55
N ALA A 210 0.88 10.20 34.66
CA ALA A 210 0.20 10.48 35.91
C ALA A 210 0.55 9.38 36.90
N ALA A 211 1.23 9.79 37.97
CA ALA A 211 1.62 8.98 39.10
C ALA A 211 0.44 8.16 39.66
N SER A 212 0.73 6.90 39.98
CA SER A 212 -0.15 6.00 40.69
C SER A 212 -0.35 6.49 42.12
N THR A 213 -1.60 6.73 42.52
CA THR A 213 -2.00 6.69 43.93
C THR A 213 -3.09 5.62 44.09
N PRO A 214 -2.91 4.66 45.03
CA PRO A 214 -3.91 3.65 45.31
C PRO A 214 -4.89 4.17 46.36
N THR A 215 -6.19 4.18 46.06
CA THR A 215 -7.21 4.24 47.11
C THR A 215 -8.33 3.27 46.77
N ALA A 216 -8.46 2.28 47.66
CA ALA A 216 -9.51 1.29 47.71
C ALA A 216 -10.89 1.93 47.98
N GLY A 217 -11.95 1.26 47.53
CA GLY A 217 -13.31 1.51 48.01
C GLY A 217 -14.37 1.33 46.94
N ASN A 218 -14.73 0.08 46.64
CA ASN A 218 -16.06 -0.22 46.11
C ASN A 218 -17.07 -0.07 47.25
N PRO A 219 -18.30 0.38 46.98
CA PRO A 219 -19.36 -0.63 46.98
C PRO A 219 -20.34 -0.48 45.81
N ALA A 220 -20.90 -1.64 45.47
CA ALA A 220 -21.88 -1.87 44.43
C ALA A 220 -23.18 -1.09 44.65
N ALA A 221 -23.76 -0.62 43.55
CA ALA A 221 -25.20 -0.44 43.39
C ALA A 221 -25.54 -0.66 41.91
N GLY A 222 -26.36 -1.69 41.66
CA GLY A 222 -26.80 -2.06 40.32
C GLY A 222 -27.80 -1.07 39.75
N THR A 223 -27.60 -0.72 38.49
CA THR A 223 -28.67 -0.28 37.60
C THR A 223 -28.53 -1.08 36.32
N ALA A 224 -29.52 -1.95 36.08
CA ALA A 224 -29.61 -2.77 34.89
C ALA A 224 -29.52 -1.89 33.64
N ALA A 225 -28.60 -2.23 32.73
CA ALA A 225 -28.53 -1.62 31.42
C ALA A 225 -29.86 -1.84 30.67
N PRO A 226 -30.46 -0.81 30.06
CA PRO A 226 -31.66 -1.00 29.27
C PRO A 226 -31.38 -1.95 28.09
N PRO A 227 -32.38 -2.76 27.68
CA PRO A 227 -32.19 -3.74 26.61
C PRO A 227 -31.72 -3.06 25.32
N PRO A 228 -30.88 -3.73 24.51
CA PRO A 228 -30.36 -3.17 23.27
C PRO A 228 -31.52 -2.79 22.36
N ARG A 229 -31.57 -1.50 22.00
CA ARG A 229 -32.50 -0.96 20.99
C ARG A 229 -32.36 -1.79 19.71
N PRO A 230 -33.45 -2.19 19.05
CA PRO A 230 -33.39 -2.84 17.74
C PRO A 230 -32.52 -1.99 16.80
N ALA A 231 -31.56 -2.62 16.14
CA ALA A 231 -30.68 -1.96 15.19
C ALA A 231 -31.56 -1.20 14.18
N ALA A 232 -31.35 0.12 14.07
CA ALA A 232 -31.99 0.91 13.03
C ALA A 232 -31.65 0.27 11.68
N ALA A 233 -32.64 0.16 10.79
CA ALA A 233 -32.43 -0.33 9.44
C ALA A 233 -31.26 0.43 8.79
N PRO A 234 -30.36 -0.24 8.05
CA PRO A 234 -29.23 0.43 7.42
C PRO A 234 -29.75 1.57 6.53
N ALA A 235 -29.21 2.78 6.73
CA ALA A 235 -29.64 3.94 5.98
C ALA A 235 -29.47 3.67 4.47
N ALA A 236 -30.53 3.92 3.69
CA ALA A 236 -30.47 3.84 2.24
C ALA A 236 -29.48 4.89 1.71
N GLY A 237 -28.64 4.52 0.74
CA GLY A 237 -27.67 5.44 0.16
C GLY A 237 -28.35 6.62 -0.54
N ALA A 238 -27.72 7.79 -0.47
CA ALA A 238 -28.30 9.06 -0.95
C ALA A 238 -28.62 9.06 -2.47
N HIS A 239 -27.97 8.18 -3.23
CA HIS A 239 -28.03 8.07 -4.69
C HIS A 239 -28.47 6.66 -5.14
N ALA A 240 -29.43 6.03 -4.44
CA ALA A 240 -29.93 4.69 -4.79
C ALA A 240 -30.36 4.53 -6.28
N ALA A 241 -30.80 5.61 -6.92
CA ALA A 241 -31.18 5.63 -8.33
C ALA A 241 -30.02 5.40 -9.31
N ASN A 242 -28.75 5.43 -8.87
CA ASN A 242 -27.59 5.18 -9.71
C ASN A 242 -27.67 3.82 -10.42
N TRP A 243 -28.20 2.79 -9.76
CA TRP A 243 -28.35 1.45 -10.34
C TRP A 243 -29.25 1.39 -11.57
N ASN A 244 -30.18 2.34 -11.73
CA ASN A 244 -31.05 2.38 -12.92
C ASN A 244 -30.26 2.68 -14.21
N GLN A 245 -29.09 3.32 -14.07
CA GLN A 245 -28.22 3.71 -15.16
C GLN A 245 -27.19 2.63 -15.52
N VAL A 246 -27.02 1.61 -14.68
CA VAL A 246 -26.00 0.57 -14.86
C VAL A 246 -26.42 -0.41 -15.94
N ASP A 247 -25.51 -0.67 -16.87
CA ASP A 247 -25.59 -1.74 -17.87
C ASP A 247 -25.01 -3.05 -17.32
N GLY A 248 -23.84 -2.98 -16.68
CA GLY A 248 -23.21 -4.14 -16.05
C GLY A 248 -22.04 -3.79 -15.15
N VAL A 249 -21.60 -4.77 -14.37
CA VAL A 249 -20.49 -4.64 -13.42
C VAL A 249 -19.46 -5.73 -13.72
N PHE A 250 -18.22 -5.32 -13.89
CA PHE A 250 -17.12 -6.17 -14.35
C PHE A 250 -15.88 -5.96 -13.49
N PHE A 251 -14.95 -6.89 -13.61
CA PHE A 251 -13.60 -6.74 -13.09
C PHE A 251 -12.60 -6.69 -14.22
N ARG A 252 -11.62 -5.81 -14.08
CA ARG A 252 -10.47 -5.70 -14.97
C ARG A 252 -9.21 -6.03 -14.21
N ALA A 253 -8.37 -6.89 -14.79
CA ALA A 253 -7.08 -7.24 -14.23
C ALA A 253 -6.07 -6.11 -14.42
N PHE A 254 -5.19 -5.94 -13.46
CA PHE A 254 -4.00 -5.13 -13.58
C PHE A 254 -2.82 -5.81 -12.90
N THR A 255 -1.63 -5.47 -13.37
CA THR A 255 -0.38 -5.99 -12.82
C THR A 255 0.04 -5.13 -11.63
N THR A 256 0.33 -5.78 -10.50
CA THR A 256 0.86 -5.13 -9.29
C THR A 256 1.93 -6.01 -8.64
N PHE A 257 2.46 -5.56 -7.50
CA PHE A 257 3.46 -6.30 -6.73
C PHE A 257 2.85 -6.78 -5.41
N GLY A 258 3.10 -8.05 -5.08
CA GLY A 258 2.66 -8.72 -3.86
C GLY A 258 3.81 -9.03 -2.91
N VAL A 259 3.55 -9.96 -1.99
CA VAL A 259 4.49 -10.39 -0.95
C VAL A 259 5.85 -10.75 -1.55
N GLY A 260 6.92 -10.20 -0.95
CA GLY A 260 8.30 -10.40 -1.40
C GLY A 260 8.66 -9.64 -2.68
N GLY A 261 7.78 -8.81 -3.24
CA GLY A 261 8.00 -8.13 -4.51
C GLY A 261 7.67 -8.98 -5.73
N ILE A 262 6.91 -10.07 -5.54
CA ILE A 262 6.43 -10.92 -6.63
C ILE A 262 5.44 -10.12 -7.48
N VAL A 263 5.59 -10.15 -8.80
CA VAL A 263 4.59 -9.59 -9.71
C VAL A 263 3.33 -10.46 -9.66
N ILE A 264 2.20 -9.87 -9.31
CA ILE A 264 0.91 -10.54 -9.20
C ILE A 264 -0.13 -9.83 -10.07
N THR A 265 -1.18 -10.57 -10.41
CA THR A 265 -2.41 -10.01 -10.99
C THR A 265 -3.36 -9.64 -9.85
N ASP A 266 -3.82 -8.40 -9.84
CA ASP A 266 -4.90 -7.93 -8.98
C ASP A 266 -6.03 -7.37 -9.86
N TYR A 267 -7.16 -7.01 -9.28
CA TYR A 267 -8.38 -6.71 -10.03
C TYR A 267 -9.09 -5.45 -9.53
N GLU A 268 -9.58 -4.64 -10.47
CA GLU A 268 -10.35 -3.44 -10.19
C GLU A 268 -11.79 -3.56 -10.66
N PRO A 269 -12.78 -3.12 -9.87
CA PRO A 269 -14.18 -3.08 -10.27
C PRO A 269 -14.47 -1.93 -11.25
N VAL A 270 -15.13 -2.26 -12.35
CA VAL A 270 -15.56 -1.33 -13.39
C VAL A 270 -17.07 -1.43 -13.59
N ILE A 271 -17.75 -0.31 -13.47
CA ILE A 271 -19.20 -0.18 -13.70
C ILE A 271 -19.41 0.42 -15.07
N LEU A 272 -20.15 -0.29 -15.92
CA LEU A 272 -20.56 0.19 -17.24
C LEU A 272 -21.96 0.78 -17.13
N PHE A 273 -22.15 2.00 -17.63
CA PHE A 273 -23.44 2.65 -17.69
C PHE A 273 -24.05 2.56 -19.09
N LYS A 274 -25.39 2.59 -19.13
CA LYS A 274 -26.21 2.54 -20.37
C LYS A 274 -25.96 3.70 -21.32
N ASP A 275 -25.41 4.81 -20.83
CA ASP A 275 -25.06 5.99 -21.63
C ASP A 275 -23.71 5.83 -22.37
N GLY A 276 -23.07 4.67 -22.26
CA GLY A 276 -21.77 4.38 -22.86
C GLY A 276 -20.59 4.97 -22.08
N SER A 277 -20.81 5.45 -20.85
CA SER A 277 -19.72 5.80 -19.92
C SER A 277 -19.39 4.66 -18.97
N TYR A 278 -18.16 4.62 -18.49
CA TYR A 278 -17.77 3.69 -17.42
C TYR A 278 -17.21 4.46 -16.22
N TYR A 279 -17.25 3.82 -15.05
CA TYR A 279 -16.67 4.31 -13.80
C TYR A 279 -15.89 3.21 -13.08
N GLU A 280 -14.66 3.54 -12.71
CA GLU A 280 -13.79 2.73 -11.85
C GLU A 280 -14.07 3.07 -10.38
N ILE A 281 -14.76 2.16 -9.68
CA ILE A 281 -15.29 2.44 -8.34
C ILE A 281 -14.20 2.31 -7.26
N GLU A 282 -14.16 3.27 -6.34
CA GLU A 282 -13.08 3.40 -5.34
C GLU A 282 -13.34 2.68 -4.01
N GLY A 283 -14.42 1.90 -3.99
CA GLY A 283 -14.76 1.00 -2.89
C GLY A 283 -15.94 1.43 -2.03
N ASP A 284 -16.42 2.66 -2.19
CA ASP A 284 -17.72 3.07 -1.65
C ASP A 284 -18.84 2.33 -2.37
N ALA A 285 -19.99 2.17 -1.71
CA ALA A 285 -21.17 1.63 -2.38
C ALA A 285 -21.66 2.59 -3.46
N LEU A 286 -22.15 2.09 -4.60
CA LEU A 286 -22.53 2.95 -5.72
C LEU A 286 -23.64 3.95 -5.33
N GLU A 287 -24.54 3.57 -4.42
CA GLU A 287 -25.62 4.43 -3.93
C GLU A 287 -25.12 5.56 -3.02
N ASP A 288 -23.86 5.53 -2.58
CA ASP A 288 -23.26 6.58 -1.77
C ASP A 288 -22.40 7.53 -2.62
N VAL A 289 -22.29 7.29 -3.92
CA VAL A 289 -21.51 8.10 -4.86
C VAL A 289 -22.39 9.10 -5.60
N ASP A 290 -22.11 10.39 -5.45
CA ASP A 290 -22.58 11.41 -6.40
C ASP A 290 -21.76 11.26 -7.70
N LEU A 291 -22.35 10.61 -8.70
CA LEU A 291 -21.70 10.34 -9.99
C LEU A 291 -21.26 11.62 -10.70
N ALA A 292 -22.06 12.69 -10.63
CA ALA A 292 -21.75 13.95 -11.32
C ALA A 292 -20.60 14.68 -10.62
N ALA A 293 -20.61 14.74 -9.28
CA ALA A 293 -19.51 15.30 -8.52
C ALA A 293 -18.22 14.47 -8.67
N SER A 294 -18.33 13.14 -8.61
CA SER A 294 -17.21 12.21 -8.84
C SER A 294 -16.55 12.44 -10.20
N ARG A 295 -17.35 12.56 -11.27
CA ARG A 295 -16.84 12.80 -12.63
C ARG A 295 -16.05 14.11 -12.77
N ARG A 296 -16.47 15.16 -12.06
CA ARG A 296 -15.76 16.45 -12.03
C ARG A 296 -14.49 16.41 -11.19
N ALA A 297 -14.56 15.78 -10.02
CA ALA A 297 -13.45 15.73 -9.07
C ALA A 297 -12.35 14.74 -9.49
N LYS A 298 -12.73 13.63 -10.12
CA LYS A 298 -11.85 12.49 -10.45
C LYS A 298 -12.05 12.04 -11.90
N PRO A 299 -11.80 12.91 -12.90
CA PRO A 299 -12.07 12.59 -14.30
C PRO A 299 -11.31 11.35 -14.79
N ARG A 300 -10.18 10.99 -14.17
CA ARG A 300 -9.37 9.81 -14.51
C ARG A 300 -10.05 8.46 -14.24
N ASN A 301 -11.05 8.42 -13.37
CA ASN A 301 -11.79 7.18 -13.05
C ASN A 301 -12.95 6.94 -14.03
N TRP A 302 -13.09 7.83 -15.02
CA TRP A 302 -14.20 7.85 -15.95
C TRP A 302 -13.68 7.74 -17.37
N GLY A 303 -14.48 7.10 -18.21
CA GLY A 303 -14.23 7.04 -19.63
C GLY A 303 -15.47 6.64 -20.40
N ARG A 304 -15.26 6.19 -21.63
CA ARG A 304 -16.29 5.67 -22.51
C ARG A 304 -16.05 4.21 -22.83
N TRP A 305 -17.13 3.48 -23.07
CA TRP A 305 -17.04 2.11 -23.53
C TRP A 305 -18.00 1.86 -24.70
N SER A 306 -17.66 0.86 -25.50
CA SER A 306 -18.54 0.27 -26.51
C SER A 306 -18.29 -1.23 -26.58
N LYS A 307 -19.23 -1.97 -27.16
CA LYS A 307 -19.12 -3.43 -27.28
C LYS A 307 -19.27 -3.87 -28.73
N THR A 308 -18.36 -4.72 -29.19
CA THR A 308 -18.39 -5.35 -30.50
C THR A 308 -18.23 -6.86 -30.31
N GLY A 309 -19.32 -7.61 -30.47
CA GLY A 309 -19.33 -9.05 -30.17
C GLY A 309 -19.02 -9.31 -28.68
N ARG A 310 -17.91 -10.00 -28.40
CA ARG A 310 -17.41 -10.29 -27.04
C ARG A 310 -16.39 -9.27 -26.52
N THR A 311 -15.93 -8.36 -27.38
CA THR A 311 -14.89 -7.39 -27.05
C THR A 311 -15.50 -6.08 -26.59
N TYR A 312 -15.05 -5.59 -25.45
CA TYR A 312 -15.36 -4.29 -24.90
C TYR A 312 -14.21 -3.33 -25.22
N ASN A 313 -14.53 -2.23 -25.90
CA ASN A 313 -13.57 -1.18 -26.22
C ASN A 313 -13.74 -0.05 -25.22
N PHE A 314 -12.67 0.36 -24.58
CA PHE A 314 -12.62 1.43 -23.59
C PHE A 314 -11.81 2.60 -24.12
N THR A 315 -12.27 3.81 -23.82
CA THR A 315 -11.52 5.05 -24.03
C THR A 315 -11.46 5.80 -22.72
N ASN A 316 -10.26 5.94 -22.16
CA ASN A 316 -10.09 6.61 -20.87
C ASN A 316 -10.22 8.14 -21.00
N SER A 317 -10.13 8.84 -19.87
CA SER A 317 -10.24 10.31 -19.82
C SER A 317 -9.16 11.06 -20.62
N GLN A 318 -8.07 10.39 -21.02
CA GLN A 318 -6.98 10.93 -21.81
C GLN A 318 -7.15 10.62 -23.32
N GLY A 319 -8.24 9.98 -23.72
CA GLY A 319 -8.48 9.56 -25.09
C GLY A 319 -7.74 8.29 -25.51
N ARG A 320 -7.08 7.59 -24.58
CA ARG A 320 -6.37 6.35 -24.87
C ARG A 320 -7.36 5.21 -24.98
N ALA A 321 -7.32 4.51 -26.12
CA ALA A 321 -8.12 3.33 -26.37
C ALA A 321 -7.44 2.07 -25.81
N SER A 322 -8.25 1.13 -25.34
CA SER A 322 -7.86 -0.23 -24.94
C SER A 322 -9.04 -1.16 -25.14
N ASP A 323 -8.81 -2.39 -25.53
CA ASP A 323 -9.85 -3.41 -25.65
C ASP A 323 -9.69 -4.50 -24.58
N ALA A 324 -10.80 -5.16 -24.27
CA ALA A 324 -10.80 -6.33 -23.41
C ALA A 324 -11.88 -7.32 -23.84
N GLU A 325 -11.51 -8.58 -24.01
CA GLU A 325 -12.45 -9.65 -24.31
C GLU A 325 -13.08 -10.21 -23.04
N LEU A 326 -14.39 -10.40 -23.05
CA LEU A 326 -15.13 -10.92 -21.90
C LEU A 326 -14.76 -12.38 -21.57
N GLN A 327 -14.54 -12.65 -20.27
CA GLN A 327 -14.13 -13.94 -19.70
C GLN A 327 -12.74 -14.44 -20.14
N ASN A 328 -11.82 -13.55 -20.55
CA ASN A 328 -10.46 -13.94 -20.95
C ASN A 328 -9.44 -13.97 -19.80
N GLY A 329 -9.89 -13.82 -18.55
CA GLY A 329 -9.05 -13.72 -17.35
C GLY A 329 -8.61 -12.29 -17.00
N ASN A 330 -8.49 -11.41 -17.99
CA ASN A 330 -8.16 -9.99 -17.78
C ASN A 330 -9.41 -9.10 -17.68
N PHE A 331 -10.54 -9.54 -18.20
CA PHE A 331 -11.82 -8.85 -18.06
C PHE A 331 -12.95 -9.86 -17.91
N PHE A 332 -13.72 -9.76 -16.82
CA PHE A 332 -14.76 -10.74 -16.52
C PHE A 332 -15.95 -10.13 -15.81
N GLN A 333 -17.11 -10.76 -15.97
CA GLN A 333 -18.35 -10.34 -15.33
C GLN A 333 -18.27 -10.53 -13.82
N SER A 334 -18.87 -9.62 -13.05
CA SER A 334 -19.07 -9.76 -11.61
C SER A 334 -20.51 -10.14 -11.28
N PHE A 335 -20.73 -10.65 -10.07
CA PHE A 335 -22.06 -11.06 -9.60
C PHE A 335 -22.42 -10.38 -8.26
N PRO A 336 -23.70 -9.99 -8.08
CA PRO A 336 -24.14 -9.38 -6.84
C PRO A 336 -24.36 -10.42 -5.74
N GLY A 337 -24.63 -9.97 -4.51
CA GLY A 337 -24.83 -10.82 -3.33
C GLY A 337 -25.93 -11.87 -3.46
N GLU A 338 -26.99 -11.57 -4.20
CA GLU A 338 -28.12 -12.46 -4.44
C GLU A 338 -27.70 -13.74 -5.17
N ALA A 339 -26.59 -13.71 -5.90
CA ALA A 339 -26.02 -14.89 -6.54
C ALA A 339 -25.56 -15.97 -5.53
N SER A 340 -25.45 -15.62 -4.25
CA SER A 340 -25.20 -16.53 -3.12
C SER A 340 -26.40 -16.71 -2.19
N GLY A 341 -27.60 -16.27 -2.60
CA GLY A 341 -28.76 -16.20 -1.71
C GLY A 341 -28.67 -15.07 -0.67
N GLY A 342 -27.83 -14.06 -0.91
CA GLY A 342 -27.66 -12.88 -0.05
C GLY A 342 -26.91 -13.13 1.26
N LYS A 343 -26.24 -14.28 1.40
CA LYS A 343 -25.57 -14.69 2.64
C LYS A 343 -24.18 -15.27 2.36
N LEU A 344 -23.26 -15.02 3.29
CA LEU A 344 -21.91 -15.53 3.28
C LEU A 344 -21.74 -16.50 4.46
N ALA A 345 -21.08 -17.62 4.23
CA ALA A 345 -20.84 -18.63 5.25
C ALA A 345 -19.44 -19.23 5.08
N ALA A 346 -18.43 -18.35 4.99
CA ALA A 346 -17.05 -18.73 4.69
C ALA A 346 -16.05 -17.76 5.31
N LYS A 347 -14.80 -18.25 5.41
CA LYS A 347 -13.63 -17.43 5.74
C LYS A 347 -12.97 -16.99 4.44
N TYR A 348 -12.91 -15.68 4.24
CA TYR A 348 -12.24 -15.03 3.13
C TYR A 348 -10.95 -14.40 3.62
N THR A 349 -9.86 -14.68 2.91
CA THR A 349 -8.52 -14.25 3.24
C THR A 349 -7.99 -13.37 2.12
N ARG A 350 -7.40 -12.25 2.50
CA ARG A 350 -6.58 -11.44 1.61
C ARG A 350 -5.16 -11.46 2.13
N VAL A 351 -4.24 -11.89 1.28
CA VAL A 351 -2.82 -11.71 1.53
C VAL A 351 -2.36 -10.54 0.66
N SER A 352 -1.73 -9.56 1.29
CA SER A 352 -1.00 -8.50 0.63
C SER A 352 0.37 -8.38 1.25
N GLY A 353 1.23 -7.58 0.65
CA GLY A 353 2.55 -7.35 1.19
C GLY A 353 3.50 -6.97 0.08
N GLY A 354 4.76 -6.89 0.44
CA GLY A 354 5.80 -6.38 -0.41
C GLY A 354 7.14 -6.93 0.04
N GLY A 355 8.20 -6.21 -0.28
CA GLY A 355 9.56 -6.66 -0.05
C GLY A 355 10.29 -6.86 -1.36
N ASN A 356 11.49 -7.41 -1.26
CA ASN A 356 12.42 -7.51 -2.37
C ASN A 356 13.02 -8.91 -2.50
N SER A 357 12.52 -9.91 -1.77
CA SER A 357 12.99 -11.29 -1.86
C SER A 357 12.88 -11.88 -3.26
N ALA A 358 11.80 -11.57 -3.99
CA ALA A 358 11.60 -11.95 -5.40
C ALA A 358 12.43 -11.12 -6.38
N MET A 359 13.21 -10.17 -5.86
CA MET A 359 14.14 -9.32 -6.58
C MET A 359 15.54 -9.44 -5.93
N GLY A 360 15.91 -10.61 -5.40
CA GLY A 360 17.26 -10.86 -4.89
C GLY A 360 17.65 -10.13 -3.60
N GLY A 361 16.74 -9.37 -3.00
CA GLY A 361 16.89 -8.88 -1.64
C GLY A 361 16.50 -9.95 -0.61
N GLU A 362 16.56 -9.60 0.68
CA GLU A 362 16.35 -10.58 1.75
C GLU A 362 14.99 -10.48 2.43
N MET A 363 14.24 -9.43 2.11
CA MET A 363 13.07 -9.02 2.90
C MET A 363 11.79 -9.48 2.22
N THR A 364 11.00 -10.26 2.95
CA THR A 364 9.62 -10.58 2.62
C THR A 364 8.70 -9.98 3.67
N ILE A 365 7.74 -9.17 3.23
CA ILE A 365 6.72 -8.57 4.09
C ILE A 365 5.36 -9.07 3.64
N SER A 366 4.57 -9.56 4.59
CA SER A 366 3.23 -10.07 4.37
C SER A 366 2.27 -9.52 5.40
N SER A 367 1.08 -9.15 4.95
CA SER A 367 -0.07 -8.81 5.75
C SER A 367 -1.25 -9.64 5.28
N GLN A 368 -1.89 -10.31 6.23
CA GLN A 368 -3.06 -11.12 5.99
C GLN A 368 -4.25 -10.46 6.68
N SER A 369 -5.37 -10.37 5.96
CA SER A 369 -6.66 -9.93 6.48
C SER A 369 -7.69 -11.03 6.27
N ASP A 370 -8.25 -11.51 7.37
CA ASP A 370 -9.27 -12.55 7.39
C ASP A 370 -10.62 -11.92 7.70
N LEU A 371 -11.63 -12.25 6.90
CA LEU A 371 -13.03 -11.96 7.15
C LEU A 371 -13.79 -13.28 7.23
N THR A 372 -14.31 -13.61 8.41
CA THR A 372 -15.15 -14.80 8.59
C THR A 372 -16.59 -14.36 8.70
N PHE A 373 -17.44 -14.85 7.79
CA PHE A 373 -18.86 -14.57 7.76
C PHE A 373 -19.67 -15.80 8.16
N ALA A 374 -20.73 -15.58 8.92
CA ALA A 374 -21.69 -16.60 9.31
C ALA A 374 -23.04 -16.34 8.62
N ALA A 375 -23.75 -17.42 8.27
CA ALA A 375 -25.04 -17.35 7.56
C ALA A 375 -26.17 -16.62 8.33
N ASP A 376 -25.96 -16.33 9.61
CA ASP A 376 -26.86 -15.56 10.47
C ASP A 376 -26.61 -14.03 10.40
N GLY A 377 -25.73 -13.58 9.51
CA GLY A 377 -25.42 -12.17 9.33
C GLY A 377 -24.35 -11.63 10.27
N ARG A 378 -23.63 -12.49 11.00
CA ARG A 378 -22.46 -12.07 11.82
C ARG A 378 -21.17 -12.16 11.02
N TYR A 379 -20.20 -11.31 11.36
CA TYR A 379 -18.85 -11.44 10.83
C TYR A 379 -17.78 -11.10 11.87
N THR A 380 -16.57 -11.61 11.66
CA THR A 380 -15.37 -11.24 12.43
C THR A 380 -14.24 -10.91 11.51
N ARG A 381 -13.41 -9.93 11.89
CA ARG A 381 -12.19 -9.56 11.19
C ARG A 381 -10.99 -9.94 12.04
N ALA A 382 -10.01 -10.61 11.45
CA ALA A 382 -8.69 -10.79 12.04
C ALA A 382 -7.64 -10.27 11.07
N SER A 383 -6.52 -9.79 11.60
CA SER A 383 -5.37 -9.48 10.76
C SER A 383 -4.10 -9.97 11.41
N SER A 384 -3.19 -10.46 10.58
CA SER A 384 -1.85 -10.83 10.97
C SER A 384 -0.85 -10.25 10.02
N PHE A 385 0.35 -10.07 10.53
CA PHE A 385 1.48 -9.53 9.82
C PHE A 385 2.69 -10.42 10.07
N GLY A 386 3.50 -10.59 9.04
CA GLY A 386 4.76 -11.33 9.10
C GLY A 386 5.80 -10.67 8.23
N ALA A 387 6.96 -10.40 8.80
CA ALA A 387 8.15 -9.98 8.09
C ALA A 387 9.29 -10.98 8.36
N ILE A 388 9.97 -11.41 7.31
CA ILE A 388 11.10 -12.34 7.39
C ILE A 388 12.26 -11.74 6.59
N GLY A 389 13.43 -11.74 7.20
CA GLY A 389 14.73 -11.46 6.58
C GLY A 389 15.58 -12.72 6.64
N SER A 390 16.02 -13.24 5.49
CA SER A 390 16.80 -14.49 5.41
C SER A 390 18.16 -14.41 6.12
N GLY A 391 18.74 -13.21 6.21
CA GLY A 391 20.05 -13.00 6.83
C GLY A 391 21.21 -13.57 6.01
N SER A 392 20.99 -13.97 4.76
CA SER A 392 22.01 -14.52 3.85
C SER A 392 23.19 -13.58 3.61
N MET A 393 23.03 -12.28 3.84
CA MET A 393 24.04 -11.22 3.70
C MET A 393 24.58 -10.76 5.07
N SER A 394 23.82 -10.92 6.16
CA SER A 394 24.22 -10.45 7.50
C SER A 394 24.56 -11.56 8.50
N GLY A 395 24.46 -12.83 8.11
CA GLY A 395 24.67 -14.01 8.95
C GLY A 395 23.60 -14.24 10.03
N VAL A 396 22.61 -13.33 10.15
CA VAL A 396 21.56 -13.37 11.17
C VAL A 396 20.20 -13.22 10.51
N GLY A 397 19.42 -14.31 10.52
CA GLY A 397 18.02 -14.29 10.08
C GLY A 397 17.13 -13.60 11.11
N THR A 398 16.10 -12.89 10.64
CA THR A 398 15.17 -12.16 11.50
C THR A 398 13.74 -12.42 11.09
N SER A 399 12.87 -12.64 12.07
CA SER A 399 11.43 -12.81 11.84
C SER A 399 10.64 -11.97 12.85
N VAL A 400 9.69 -11.20 12.36
CA VAL A 400 8.72 -10.47 13.19
C VAL A 400 7.34 -10.91 12.76
N ALA A 401 6.50 -11.32 13.72
CA ALA A 401 5.11 -11.62 13.48
C ALA A 401 4.24 -10.91 14.49
N SER A 402 3.14 -10.31 14.04
CA SER A 402 2.13 -9.73 14.91
C SER A 402 0.75 -10.22 14.48
N ARG A 403 -0.14 -10.38 15.46
CA ARG A 403 -1.52 -10.78 15.22
C ARG A 403 -2.42 -9.85 16.03
N ASN A 404 -3.30 -9.15 15.35
CA ASN A 404 -4.31 -8.34 16.02
C ASN A 404 -5.45 -9.26 16.45
N ARG A 405 -5.93 -9.07 17.69
CA ARG A 405 -7.13 -9.76 18.14
C ARG A 405 -8.32 -9.33 17.29
N PRO A 406 -9.29 -10.24 17.06
CA PRO A 406 -10.50 -9.87 16.35
C PRO A 406 -11.21 -8.70 17.03
N ALA A 407 -11.67 -7.73 16.26
CA ALA A 407 -12.27 -6.48 16.74
C ALA A 407 -13.64 -6.65 17.45
N GLY A 408 -14.01 -7.87 17.87
CA GLY A 408 -15.35 -8.25 18.27
C GLY A 408 -16.16 -8.83 17.11
N VAL A 409 -17.43 -9.13 17.36
CA VAL A 409 -18.36 -9.70 16.38
C VAL A 409 -19.25 -8.60 15.82
N GLY A 410 -19.08 -8.27 14.54
CA GLY A 410 -19.93 -7.34 13.82
C GLY A 410 -21.12 -8.02 13.15
N ARG A 411 -21.96 -7.23 12.48
CA ARG A 411 -23.05 -7.71 11.61
C ARG A 411 -22.85 -7.24 10.18
N TYR A 412 -23.36 -8.00 9.22
CA TYR A 412 -23.34 -7.63 7.82
C TYR A 412 -24.69 -7.89 7.16
N THR A 413 -24.97 -7.10 6.13
CA THR A 413 -26.08 -7.32 5.19
C THR A 413 -25.58 -7.06 3.78
N ILE A 414 -26.11 -7.80 2.80
CA ILE A 414 -25.80 -7.59 1.39
C ILE A 414 -27.10 -7.28 0.66
N ASP A 415 -27.05 -6.23 -0.16
CA ASP A 415 -28.09 -5.86 -1.13
C ASP A 415 -27.38 -5.51 -2.43
N ARG A 416 -27.67 -6.22 -3.52
CA ARG A 416 -27.02 -6.08 -4.82
C ARG A 416 -25.49 -6.15 -4.72
N HIS A 417 -24.82 -5.10 -5.19
CA HIS A 417 -23.38 -4.95 -5.12
C HIS A 417 -22.97 -4.05 -3.95
N THR A 418 -23.71 -4.10 -2.85
CA THR A 418 -23.44 -3.32 -1.65
C THR A 418 -23.44 -4.22 -0.43
N ILE A 419 -22.34 -4.20 0.31
CA ILE A 419 -22.24 -4.79 1.64
C ILE A 419 -22.26 -3.67 2.67
N THR A 420 -23.16 -3.80 3.65
CA THR A 420 -23.15 -2.96 4.86
C THR A 420 -22.53 -3.75 5.98
N LEU A 421 -21.47 -3.22 6.57
CA LEU A 421 -20.78 -3.76 7.73
C LEU A 421 -21.11 -2.88 8.94
N THR A 422 -21.73 -3.47 9.96
CA THR A 422 -21.97 -2.85 11.26
C THR A 422 -20.94 -3.38 12.24
N GLU A 423 -20.05 -2.52 12.71
CA GLU A 423 -19.04 -2.84 13.72
C GLU A 423 -19.70 -3.02 15.11
N PRO A 424 -19.02 -3.64 16.09
CA PRO A 424 -19.60 -3.90 17.41
C PRO A 424 -20.00 -2.65 18.20
N ASP A 425 -19.39 -1.50 17.90
CA ASP A 425 -19.72 -0.19 18.47
C ASP A 425 -20.96 0.46 17.82
N GLY A 426 -21.57 -0.20 16.84
CA GLY A 426 -22.73 0.27 16.09
C GLY A 426 -22.39 1.15 14.89
N THR A 427 -21.11 1.45 14.64
CA THR A 427 -20.70 2.18 13.44
C THR A 427 -20.97 1.36 12.19
N THR A 428 -21.52 2.00 11.15
CA THR A 428 -21.87 1.33 9.90
C THR A 428 -21.03 1.83 8.74
N LYS A 429 -20.53 0.90 7.92
CA LYS A 429 -19.82 1.20 6.68
C LYS A 429 -20.47 0.47 5.51
N ARG A 430 -20.86 1.22 4.47
CA ARG A 430 -21.35 0.69 3.20
C ARG A 430 -20.21 0.66 2.20
N GLN A 431 -20.03 -0.46 1.51
CA GLN A 431 -18.97 -0.64 0.54
C GLN A 431 -19.48 -1.39 -0.69
N PHE A 432 -18.84 -1.15 -1.82
CA PHE A 432 -19.06 -1.97 -3.02
C PHE A 432 -18.80 -3.45 -2.69
N PHE A 433 -19.57 -4.34 -3.29
CA PHE A 433 -19.50 -5.78 -3.10
C PHE A 433 -19.70 -6.47 -4.43
N ALA A 434 -18.90 -7.50 -4.72
CA ALA A 434 -19.25 -8.43 -5.79
C ALA A 434 -18.55 -9.78 -5.60
N PHE A 435 -19.14 -10.83 -6.15
CA PHE A 435 -18.42 -12.07 -6.44
C PHE A 435 -17.71 -11.96 -7.78
N GLY A 436 -16.57 -12.63 -7.88
CA GLY A 436 -15.93 -12.92 -9.17
C GLY A 436 -16.77 -13.87 -10.02
N SER A 437 -16.26 -14.19 -11.21
CA SER A 437 -16.87 -15.21 -12.07
C SER A 437 -15.89 -16.30 -12.49
N ARG A 438 -16.44 -17.42 -12.92
CA ARG A 438 -15.73 -18.58 -13.47
C ARG A 438 -16.47 -19.15 -14.67
N GLY A 439 -15.73 -19.78 -15.58
CA GLY A 439 -16.25 -20.49 -16.74
C GLY A 439 -16.85 -19.59 -17.82
N ASP A 440 -17.29 -20.25 -18.90
CA ASP A 440 -18.07 -19.68 -20.00
C ASP A 440 -19.20 -20.69 -20.34
N PRO A 441 -20.48 -20.41 -20.04
CA PRO A 441 -21.02 -19.13 -19.56
C PRO A 441 -20.59 -18.78 -18.14
N ALA A 442 -20.53 -17.48 -17.85
CA ALA A 442 -20.09 -16.95 -16.57
C ALA A 442 -20.99 -17.44 -15.42
N GLN A 443 -20.37 -17.99 -14.38
CA GLN A 443 -21.03 -18.35 -13.12
C GLN A 443 -20.34 -17.66 -11.93
N PRO A 444 -21.06 -17.39 -10.83
CA PRO A 444 -20.47 -16.81 -9.62
C PRO A 444 -19.34 -17.68 -9.07
N ALA A 445 -18.19 -17.07 -8.82
CA ALA A 445 -17.06 -17.68 -8.12
C ALA A 445 -17.14 -17.32 -6.63
N GLN A 446 -17.81 -18.17 -5.84
CA GLN A 446 -17.99 -17.91 -4.39
C GLN A 446 -16.67 -17.92 -3.60
N ASN A 447 -15.59 -18.44 -4.18
CA ASN A 447 -14.26 -18.39 -3.59
C ASN A 447 -13.52 -17.08 -3.83
N MET A 448 -14.05 -16.17 -4.66
CA MET A 448 -13.45 -14.86 -4.93
C MET A 448 -14.46 -13.75 -4.66
N LEU A 449 -14.17 -12.96 -3.64
CA LEU A 449 -15.04 -11.92 -3.09
C LEU A 449 -14.35 -10.57 -3.13
N PHE A 450 -15.08 -9.55 -3.57
CA PHE A 450 -14.64 -8.17 -3.59
C PHE A 450 -15.42 -7.37 -2.57
N ILE A 451 -14.71 -6.67 -1.68
CA ILE A 451 -15.30 -5.71 -0.74
C ILE A 451 -14.54 -4.39 -0.88
N GLY A 452 -15.26 -3.36 -1.31
CA GLY A 452 -14.69 -2.10 -1.74
C GLY A 452 -13.79 -2.29 -2.96
N ASN A 453 -12.52 -1.92 -2.81
CA ASN A 453 -11.47 -2.06 -3.83
C ASN A 453 -10.49 -3.20 -3.50
N ARG A 454 -10.92 -4.21 -2.74
CA ARG A 454 -10.06 -5.28 -2.23
C ARG A 454 -10.63 -6.64 -2.60
N VAL A 455 -9.75 -7.51 -3.09
CA VAL A 455 -10.05 -8.91 -3.38
C VAL A 455 -9.71 -9.78 -2.17
N TYR A 456 -10.63 -10.68 -1.83
CA TYR A 456 -10.45 -11.72 -0.85
C TYR A 456 -10.78 -13.07 -1.48
N ILE A 457 -10.02 -14.09 -1.11
CA ILE A 457 -10.20 -15.45 -1.61
C ILE A 457 -10.43 -16.44 -0.47
N ILE A 458 -11.14 -17.53 -0.74
CA ILE A 458 -11.12 -18.68 0.14
C ILE A 458 -9.79 -19.40 -0.12
N LEU A 459 -8.95 -19.52 0.93
CA LEU A 459 -7.76 -20.36 0.89
C LEU A 459 -8.19 -21.77 1.31
N ASP A 460 -7.89 -22.75 0.47
CA ASP A 460 -8.09 -24.17 0.76
C ASP A 460 -7.09 -24.72 1.79
#